data_AF-C1BJ83-F1
#
_entry.id   AF-C1BJ83-F1
#
_cell.length_a   1.000
_cell.length_b   1.000
_cell.length_c   1.000
_cell.angle_alpha   90.00
_cell.angle_beta   90.00
_cell.angle_gamma   90.00
#
_symmetry.space_group_name_H-M   'P 1'
#
loop_
_entity.id
_entity.type
_entity.pdbx_description
1 polymer ?
#
loop_
_entity_poly.entity_id
_entity_poly.type
_entity_poly.pdbx_seq_one_letter_code
_entity_poly.pdbx_strand_id
1 'polypeptide(L)'
;MDIFGSTFDDSMFEEARDKANVPLSSYKAKFCATEWFCETDATDTDDLLDRQKVFKFRADLEFRKGNYQKALNDYTSCLALVPEGNLTIKRDVLEAMARCLSHIGQMEQALETVEQLSKEAANTCHLTCILLLKVNIYQYCRDLGNKIIALQQLCCLHPYNQWHWTSLADGYISQLESLSSQAPGLSFLPQENTLDMIGQQQVIQLYPTAPEREDRDSLWLKACMCLLRARLLLRILRNQQSSFVLQSSEKALQRTEEALQHLDPTERTLQVVTEVMGEDLVSEKMREENQDGESLDNIILKNFENRWWNRLLQTGLLGPDGGKLTTDKTESVSEP
;
A
#
# COMPACT_ATOMS: atom_id res chain seq x y z
N MET A 1 51.36 20.77 -7.28
CA MET A 1 49.97 21.15 -7.61
C MET A 1 49.41 19.96 -8.36
N ASP A 2 48.83 19.02 -7.63
CA ASP A 2 48.18 17.86 -8.23
C ASP A 2 46.72 18.21 -8.41
N ILE A 3 46.35 18.36 -9.67
CA ILE A 3 44.97 18.59 -10.10
C ILE A 3 44.24 17.28 -9.87
N PHE A 4 43.39 17.25 -8.84
CA PHE A 4 42.37 16.22 -8.64
C PHE A 4 41.35 16.31 -9.79
N GLY A 5 41.74 15.82 -10.96
CA GLY A 5 40.85 15.58 -12.08
C GLY A 5 40.19 14.23 -11.91
N SER A 6 38.86 14.21 -11.97
CA SER A 6 38.06 12.98 -12.09
C SER A 6 38.40 12.31 -13.41
N THR A 7 39.42 11.45 -13.42
CA THR A 7 39.63 10.49 -14.51
C THR A 7 38.65 9.36 -14.26
N PHE A 8 37.56 9.37 -15.02
CA PHE A 8 36.66 8.22 -15.09
C PHE A 8 37.48 7.00 -15.50
N ASP A 9 37.42 5.95 -14.70
CA ASP A 9 38.16 4.71 -14.96
C ASP A 9 37.46 3.94 -16.09
N ASP A 10 37.98 4.06 -17.30
CA ASP A 10 37.46 3.37 -18.49
C ASP A 10 37.50 1.83 -18.36
N SER A 11 38.17 1.27 -17.34
CA SER A 11 38.15 -0.17 -17.06
C SER A 11 36.80 -0.69 -16.52
N MET A 12 35.88 0.20 -16.15
CA MET A 12 34.48 -0.14 -15.83
C MET A 12 33.63 -0.49 -17.05
N PHE A 13 34.08 -0.16 -18.27
CA PHE A 13 33.38 -0.56 -19.49
C PHE A 13 33.94 -1.89 -19.98
N GLU A 14 33.12 -2.96 -19.94
CA GLU A 14 33.45 -4.23 -20.60
C GLU A 14 33.83 -3.96 -22.07
N GLU A 15 34.86 -4.65 -22.58
CA GLU A 15 35.17 -4.65 -24.01
C GLU A 15 33.89 -4.92 -24.80
N ALA A 16 33.63 -4.11 -25.84
CA ALA A 16 32.44 -4.22 -26.64
C ALA A 16 32.28 -5.66 -27.13
N ARG A 17 31.26 -6.37 -26.61
CA ARG A 17 30.96 -7.74 -27.06
C ARG A 17 30.86 -7.71 -28.57
N ASP A 18 31.65 -8.55 -29.24
CA ASP A 18 31.59 -8.72 -30.69
C ASP A 18 30.14 -9.04 -31.05
N LYS A 19 29.43 -8.04 -31.57
CA LYS A 19 28.09 -8.24 -32.10
C LYS A 19 28.29 -9.11 -33.32
N ALA A 20 28.02 -10.40 -33.17
CA ALA A 20 27.95 -11.32 -34.30
C ALA A 20 27.13 -10.63 -35.39
N ASN A 21 27.73 -10.48 -36.57
CA ASN A 21 27.09 -9.83 -37.71
C ASN A 21 26.06 -10.81 -38.28
N VAL A 22 24.97 -11.01 -37.53
CA VAL A 22 23.88 -11.90 -37.89
C VAL A 22 23.10 -11.17 -38.99
N PRO A 23 22.97 -11.74 -40.19
CA PRO A 23 22.17 -11.14 -41.23
C PRO A 23 20.74 -10.93 -40.69
N LEU A 24 20.28 -9.67 -40.70
CA LEU A 24 18.94 -9.33 -40.28
C LEU A 24 17.95 -10.09 -41.16
N SER A 25 17.16 -10.97 -40.55
CA SER A 25 16.08 -11.63 -41.27
C SER A 25 15.08 -10.58 -41.76
N SER A 26 14.47 -10.83 -42.93
CA SER A 26 13.42 -9.96 -43.45
C SER A 26 12.27 -9.88 -42.43
N TYR A 27 12.10 -8.71 -41.80
CA TYR A 27 11.06 -8.50 -40.80
C TYR A 27 9.72 -8.23 -41.48
N LYS A 28 8.79 -9.16 -41.33
CA LYS A 28 7.39 -8.94 -41.70
C LYS A 28 6.62 -8.51 -40.44
N ALA A 29 6.21 -7.25 -40.40
CA ALA A 29 5.41 -6.73 -39.30
C ALA A 29 4.11 -7.52 -39.17
N LYS A 30 3.76 -7.91 -37.93
CA LYS A 30 2.48 -8.56 -37.64
C LYS A 30 1.38 -7.52 -37.68
N PHE A 31 0.31 -7.81 -38.41
CA PHE A 31 -0.90 -6.99 -38.38
C PHE A 31 -1.78 -7.48 -37.24
N CYS A 32 -1.94 -6.67 -36.19
CA CYS A 32 -2.75 -7.02 -35.03
C CYS A 32 -4.06 -6.23 -35.08
N ALA A 33 -5.14 -6.88 -35.51
CA ALA A 33 -6.48 -6.30 -35.45
C ALA A 33 -6.94 -6.09 -34.00
N THR A 34 -8.01 -5.32 -33.79
CA THR A 34 -8.61 -5.17 -32.46
C THR A 34 -9.05 -6.54 -31.92
N GLU A 35 -8.72 -6.83 -30.65
CA GLU A 35 -9.01 -8.12 -30.00
C GLU A 35 -8.43 -9.36 -30.71
N TRP A 36 -7.36 -9.22 -31.50
CA TRP A 36 -6.71 -10.35 -32.20
C TRP A 36 -6.39 -11.55 -31.29
N PHE A 37 -6.08 -11.30 -30.01
CA PHE A 37 -5.78 -12.34 -29.00
C PHE A 37 -7.02 -13.14 -28.53
N CYS A 38 -8.23 -12.73 -28.93
CA CYS A 38 -9.47 -13.45 -28.68
C CYS A 38 -9.80 -14.48 -29.79
N GLU A 39 -9.09 -14.44 -30.91
CA GLU A 39 -9.28 -15.39 -32.01
C GLU A 39 -8.87 -16.81 -31.58
N THR A 40 -9.53 -17.84 -32.15
CA THR A 40 -9.37 -19.24 -31.70
C THR A 40 -8.00 -19.80 -32.08
N ASP A 41 -7.46 -19.35 -33.20
CA ASP A 41 -6.13 -19.63 -33.75
C ASP A 41 -5.05 -18.71 -33.19
N ALA A 42 -5.37 -17.73 -32.34
CA ALA A 42 -4.35 -16.83 -31.75
C ALA A 42 -3.30 -17.59 -30.93
N THR A 43 -3.66 -18.75 -30.37
CA THR A 43 -2.74 -19.63 -29.64
C THR A 43 -2.09 -20.71 -30.52
N ASP A 44 -2.48 -20.81 -31.80
CA ASP A 44 -1.96 -21.74 -32.80
C ASP A 44 -0.70 -21.17 -33.45
N THR A 45 0.32 -20.95 -32.63
CA THR A 45 1.64 -20.48 -33.03
C THR A 45 2.71 -21.31 -32.35
N ASP A 46 3.76 -21.65 -33.09
CA ASP A 46 4.95 -22.34 -32.57
C ASP A 46 5.80 -21.42 -31.66
N ASP A 47 5.57 -20.10 -31.72
CA ASP A 47 6.27 -19.13 -30.88
C ASP A 47 5.65 -19.07 -29.47
N LEU A 48 6.36 -19.67 -28.51
CA LEU A 48 5.98 -19.68 -27.10
C LEU A 48 5.80 -18.27 -26.51
N LEU A 49 6.58 -17.29 -26.96
CA LEU A 49 6.50 -15.91 -26.49
C LEU A 49 5.23 -15.22 -27.00
N ASP A 50 4.84 -15.47 -28.25
CA ASP A 50 3.57 -14.97 -28.78
C ASP A 50 2.39 -15.59 -28.05
N ARG A 51 2.43 -16.91 -27.84
CA ARG A 51 1.37 -17.63 -27.13
C ARG A 51 1.22 -17.15 -25.69
N GLN A 52 2.32 -16.86 -25.00
CA GLN A 52 2.32 -16.22 -23.68
C GLN A 52 1.60 -14.86 -23.71
N LYS A 53 1.92 -13.99 -24.68
CA LYS A 53 1.28 -12.67 -24.81
C LYS A 53 -0.22 -12.78 -25.04
N VAL A 54 -0.65 -13.73 -25.86
CA VAL A 54 -2.07 -13.97 -26.14
C VAL A 54 -2.82 -14.31 -24.86
N PHE A 55 -2.31 -15.25 -24.06
CA PHE A 55 -2.93 -15.58 -22.77
C PHE A 55 -2.97 -14.39 -21.83
N LYS A 56 -1.87 -13.62 -21.73
CA LYS A 56 -1.83 -12.42 -20.88
C LYS A 56 -2.89 -11.39 -21.30
N PHE A 57 -2.96 -11.03 -22.59
CA PHE A 57 -3.93 -10.04 -23.06
C PHE A 57 -5.38 -10.50 -22.93
N ARG A 58 -5.64 -11.79 -23.18
CA ARG A 58 -6.95 -12.39 -22.97
C ARG A 58 -7.35 -12.30 -21.49
N ALA A 59 -6.44 -12.66 -20.59
CA ALA A 59 -6.67 -12.57 -19.15
C ALA A 59 -6.93 -11.12 -18.70
N ASP A 60 -6.12 -10.16 -19.16
CA ASP A 60 -6.30 -8.73 -18.86
C ASP A 60 -7.68 -8.21 -19.33
N LEU A 61 -8.15 -8.67 -20.50
CA LEU A 61 -9.47 -8.34 -21.02
C LEU A 61 -10.60 -8.97 -20.20
N GLU A 62 -10.49 -10.25 -19.87
CA GLU A 62 -11.48 -10.96 -19.05
C GLU A 62 -11.56 -10.40 -17.63
N PHE A 63 -10.42 -9.97 -17.06
CA PHE A 63 -10.37 -9.26 -15.80
C PHE A 63 -11.21 -7.97 -15.84
N ARG A 64 -11.03 -7.15 -16.90
CA ARG A 64 -11.82 -5.92 -17.08
C ARG A 64 -13.30 -6.18 -17.32
N LYS A 65 -13.66 -7.34 -17.89
CA LYS A 65 -15.06 -7.79 -18.06
C LYS A 65 -15.66 -8.34 -16.76
N GLY A 66 -14.88 -8.51 -15.70
CA GLY A 66 -15.31 -9.10 -14.43
C GLY A 66 -15.34 -10.64 -14.42
N ASN A 67 -14.82 -11.29 -15.45
CA ASN A 67 -14.78 -12.75 -15.57
C ASN A 67 -13.52 -13.32 -14.89
N TYR A 68 -13.42 -13.13 -13.58
CA TYR A 68 -12.18 -13.38 -12.82
C TYR A 68 -11.69 -14.83 -12.87
N GLN A 69 -12.59 -15.83 -12.89
CA GLN A 69 -12.19 -17.24 -12.99
C GLN A 69 -11.56 -17.55 -14.35
N LYS A 70 -12.12 -17.00 -15.43
CA LYS A 70 -11.57 -17.18 -16.78
C LYS A 70 -10.22 -16.47 -16.91
N ALA A 71 -10.13 -15.24 -16.39
CA ALA A 71 -8.87 -14.50 -16.32
C ALA A 71 -7.79 -15.29 -15.56
N LEU A 72 -8.13 -15.89 -14.41
CA LEU A 72 -7.21 -16.71 -13.62
C LEU A 72 -6.69 -17.93 -14.40
N ASN A 73 -7.56 -18.61 -15.15
CA ASN A 73 -7.18 -19.76 -15.98
C ASN A 73 -6.21 -19.35 -17.11
N ASP A 74 -6.49 -18.22 -17.77
CA ASP A 74 -5.62 -17.67 -18.82
C ASP A 74 -4.29 -17.16 -18.23
N TYR A 75 -4.28 -16.51 -17.06
CA TYR A 75 -3.03 -16.14 -16.37
C TYR A 75 -2.21 -17.36 -15.95
N THR A 76 -2.86 -18.44 -15.50
CA THR A 76 -2.18 -19.70 -15.17
C THR A 76 -1.50 -20.29 -16.41
N SER A 77 -2.20 -20.26 -17.55
CA SER A 77 -1.66 -20.70 -18.84
C SER A 77 -0.51 -19.80 -19.30
N CYS A 78 -0.60 -18.49 -19.06
CA CYS A 78 0.48 -17.54 -19.31
C CYS A 78 1.71 -17.85 -18.44
N LEU A 79 1.51 -18.06 -17.13
CA LEU A 79 2.58 -18.31 -16.16
C LEU A 79 3.39 -19.56 -16.50
N ALA A 80 2.71 -20.63 -16.96
CA ALA A 80 3.36 -21.87 -17.40
C ALA A 80 4.30 -21.67 -18.61
N LEU A 81 4.13 -20.58 -19.37
CA LEU A 81 4.97 -20.22 -20.51
C LEU A 81 6.02 -19.15 -20.15
N VAL A 82 6.07 -18.67 -18.90
CA VAL A 82 7.08 -17.68 -18.47
C VAL A 82 8.39 -18.37 -18.16
N PRO A 83 9.51 -18.03 -18.84
CA PRO A 83 10.82 -18.54 -18.48
C PRO A 83 11.20 -18.13 -17.05
N GLU A 84 11.84 -19.03 -16.29
CA GLU A 84 12.19 -18.77 -14.88
C GLU A 84 13.04 -17.51 -14.68
N GLY A 85 13.89 -17.17 -15.65
CA GLY A 85 14.72 -15.96 -15.61
C GLY A 85 13.96 -14.65 -15.87
N ASN A 86 12.72 -14.69 -16.36
CA ASN A 86 11.93 -13.50 -16.64
C ASN A 86 11.06 -13.10 -15.44
N LEU A 87 11.73 -12.56 -14.43
CA LEU A 87 11.09 -12.15 -13.17
C LEU A 87 10.06 -11.03 -13.36
N THR A 88 10.25 -10.14 -14.33
CA THR A 88 9.33 -9.02 -14.58
C THR A 88 7.94 -9.50 -14.99
N ILE A 89 7.86 -10.39 -16.00
CA ILE A 89 6.57 -10.92 -16.45
C ILE A 89 5.98 -11.87 -15.41
N LYS A 90 6.82 -12.69 -14.77
CA LYS A 90 6.37 -13.58 -13.69
C LYS A 90 5.66 -12.79 -12.58
N ARG A 91 6.27 -11.69 -12.11
CA ARG A 91 5.68 -10.83 -11.07
C ARG A 91 4.38 -10.19 -11.52
N ASP A 92 4.32 -9.63 -12.73
CA ASP A 92 3.09 -9.02 -13.27
C ASP A 92 1.93 -10.02 -13.33
N VAL A 93 2.19 -11.23 -13.84
CA VAL A 93 1.18 -12.29 -13.92
C VAL A 93 0.73 -12.74 -12.52
N LEU A 94 1.67 -13.00 -11.59
CA LEU A 94 1.31 -13.38 -10.21
C LEU A 94 0.51 -12.29 -9.49
N GLU A 95 0.86 -11.02 -9.68
CA GLU A 95 0.12 -9.89 -9.11
C GLU A 95 -1.31 -9.82 -9.66
N ALA A 96 -1.49 -10.06 -10.96
CA ALA A 96 -2.81 -10.12 -11.59
C ALA A 96 -3.62 -11.34 -11.12
N MET A 97 -2.98 -12.50 -10.96
CA MET A 97 -3.60 -13.70 -10.38
C MET A 97 -4.09 -13.45 -8.95
N ALA A 98 -3.28 -12.82 -8.09
CA ALA A 98 -3.69 -12.47 -6.74
C ALA A 98 -4.91 -11.53 -6.71
N ARG A 99 -4.99 -10.57 -7.65
CA ARG A 99 -6.20 -9.74 -7.81
C ARG A 99 -7.41 -10.58 -8.21
N CYS A 100 -7.30 -11.48 -9.18
CA CYS A 100 -8.38 -12.39 -9.56
C CYS A 100 -8.86 -13.21 -8.36
N LEU A 101 -7.93 -13.81 -7.61
CA LEU A 101 -8.23 -14.62 -6.41
C LEU A 101 -8.97 -13.80 -5.34
N SER A 102 -8.58 -12.54 -5.15
CA SER A 102 -9.27 -11.61 -4.25
C SER A 102 -10.73 -11.38 -4.65
N HIS A 103 -10.99 -11.21 -5.95
CA HIS A 103 -12.34 -11.01 -6.47
C HIS A 103 -13.21 -12.28 -6.45
N ILE A 104 -12.60 -13.47 -6.59
CA ILE A 104 -13.29 -14.77 -6.49
C ILE A 104 -13.62 -15.11 -5.02
N GLY A 105 -12.87 -14.55 -4.06
CA GLY A 105 -12.99 -14.86 -2.64
C GLY A 105 -12.01 -15.92 -2.14
N GLN A 106 -11.02 -16.32 -2.94
CA GLN A 106 -9.98 -17.28 -2.57
C GLN A 106 -8.81 -16.58 -1.86
N MET A 107 -9.08 -16.12 -0.64
CA MET A 107 -8.17 -15.20 0.09
C MET A 107 -6.87 -15.87 0.52
N GLU A 108 -6.91 -17.13 0.93
CA GLU A 108 -5.71 -17.87 1.34
C GLU A 108 -4.68 -17.97 0.21
N GLN A 109 -5.14 -18.34 -1.00
CA GLN A 109 -4.28 -18.42 -2.18
C GLN A 109 -3.76 -17.04 -2.62
N ALA A 110 -4.59 -16.00 -2.48
CA ALA A 110 -4.16 -14.62 -2.77
C ALA A 110 -3.01 -14.20 -1.84
N LEU A 111 -3.12 -14.50 -0.54
CA LEU A 111 -2.09 -14.20 0.45
C LEU A 111 -0.83 -15.05 0.26
N GLU A 112 -0.96 -16.33 -0.11
CA GLU A 112 0.18 -17.18 -0.47
C GLU A 112 0.96 -16.61 -1.66
N THR A 113 0.24 -16.14 -2.69
CA THR A 113 0.85 -15.50 -3.86
C THR A 113 1.60 -14.21 -3.46
N VAL A 114 1.02 -13.41 -2.57
CA VAL A 114 1.66 -12.21 -2.03
C VAL A 114 2.93 -12.53 -1.24
N GLU A 115 2.91 -13.60 -0.43
CA GLU A 115 4.07 -14.05 0.34
C GLU A 115 5.20 -14.50 -0.58
N GLN A 116 4.88 -15.21 -1.66
CA GLN A 116 5.86 -15.55 -2.70
C GLN A 116 6.46 -14.29 -3.35
N LEU A 117 5.62 -13.32 -3.73
CA LEU A 117 6.08 -12.05 -4.32
C LEU A 117 6.96 -11.24 -3.35
N SER A 118 6.71 -11.34 -2.05
CA SER A 118 7.46 -10.66 -0.99
C SER A 118 8.89 -11.19 -0.88
N LYS A 119 9.08 -12.51 -1.00
CA LYS A 119 10.42 -13.14 -0.99
C LYS A 119 11.27 -12.75 -2.19
N GLU A 120 10.64 -12.43 -3.32
CA GLU A 120 11.30 -12.01 -4.57
C GLU A 120 11.38 -10.47 -4.72
N ALA A 121 11.05 -9.70 -3.69
CA ALA A 121 11.14 -8.24 -3.73
C ALA A 121 12.60 -7.76 -3.64
N ALA A 122 13.01 -6.91 -4.59
CA ALA A 122 14.40 -6.47 -4.75
C ALA A 122 14.57 -4.95 -4.67
N ASN A 123 13.48 -4.19 -4.72
CA ASN A 123 13.48 -2.74 -4.66
C ASN A 123 12.19 -2.20 -4.02
N THR A 124 12.18 -0.90 -3.74
CA THR A 124 11.06 -0.19 -3.12
C THR A 124 9.80 -0.22 -3.98
N CYS A 125 9.92 -0.18 -5.31
CA CYS A 125 8.79 -0.31 -6.24
C CYS A 125 8.09 -1.68 -6.09
N HIS A 126 8.87 -2.77 -6.01
CA HIS A 126 8.37 -4.13 -5.80
C HIS A 126 7.57 -4.21 -4.50
N LEU A 127 8.13 -3.66 -3.42
CA LEU A 127 7.47 -3.63 -2.11
C LEU A 127 6.19 -2.77 -2.14
N THR A 128 6.20 -1.65 -2.85
CA THR A 128 5.03 -0.76 -3.01
C THR A 128 3.87 -1.51 -3.65
N CYS A 129 4.11 -2.21 -4.77
CA CYS A 129 3.08 -3.00 -5.46
C CYS A 129 2.50 -4.09 -4.54
N ILE A 130 3.36 -4.77 -3.79
CA ILE A 130 2.97 -5.83 -2.85
C ILE A 130 2.09 -5.27 -1.73
N LEU A 131 2.48 -4.14 -1.12
CA LEU A 131 1.70 -3.51 -0.06
C LEU A 131 0.35 -3.00 -0.57
N LEU A 132 0.30 -2.40 -1.76
CA LEU A 132 -0.96 -2.01 -2.40
C LEU A 132 -1.86 -3.21 -2.68
N LEU A 133 -1.28 -4.34 -3.11
CA LEU A 133 -2.00 -5.59 -3.30
C LEU A 133 -2.56 -6.13 -1.97
N LYS A 134 -1.77 -6.10 -0.89
CA LYS A 134 -2.22 -6.45 0.47
C LYS A 134 -3.40 -5.57 0.91
N VAL A 135 -3.31 -4.25 0.75
CA VAL A 135 -4.41 -3.32 1.07
C VAL A 135 -5.70 -3.71 0.36
N ASN A 136 -5.63 -4.06 -0.93
CA ASN A 136 -6.78 -4.50 -1.70
C ASN A 136 -7.34 -5.83 -1.21
N ILE A 137 -6.49 -6.83 -0.96
CA ILE A 137 -6.91 -8.15 -0.43
C ILE A 137 -7.62 -7.97 0.92
N TYR A 138 -7.00 -7.27 1.86
CA TYR A 138 -7.57 -7.04 3.19
C TYR A 138 -8.87 -6.23 3.15
N GLN A 139 -9.00 -5.31 2.18
CA GLN A 139 -10.27 -4.61 1.93
C GLN A 139 -11.39 -5.58 1.54
N TYR A 140 -11.12 -6.57 0.68
CA TYR A 140 -12.11 -7.60 0.32
C TYR A 140 -12.41 -8.54 1.49
N CYS A 141 -11.41 -8.89 2.29
CA CYS A 141 -11.58 -9.71 3.50
C CYS A 141 -12.28 -8.98 4.66
N ARG A 142 -12.51 -7.66 4.55
CA ARG A 142 -12.93 -6.77 5.65
C ARG A 142 -11.98 -6.84 6.86
N ASP A 143 -10.72 -7.17 6.63
CA ASP A 143 -9.69 -7.20 7.66
C ASP A 143 -9.07 -5.81 7.78
N LEU A 144 -9.74 -4.97 8.58
CA LEU A 144 -9.35 -3.58 8.74
C LEU A 144 -8.02 -3.43 9.50
N GLY A 145 -7.66 -4.38 10.38
CA GLY A 145 -6.41 -4.35 11.14
C GLY A 145 -5.20 -4.51 10.21
N ASN A 146 -5.17 -5.60 9.44
CA ASN A 146 -4.06 -5.85 8.51
C ASN A 146 -4.01 -4.83 7.36
N LYS A 147 -5.17 -4.30 6.94
CA LYS A 147 -5.22 -3.17 6.00
C LYS A 147 -4.48 -1.95 6.55
N ILE A 148 -4.71 -1.58 7.82
CA ILE A 148 -4.03 -0.44 8.45
C ILE A 148 -2.53 -0.67 8.55
N ILE A 149 -2.10 -1.88 8.96
CA ILE A 149 -0.67 -2.22 9.03
C ILE A 149 0.00 -2.04 7.65
N ALA A 150 -0.62 -2.55 6.58
CA ALA A 150 -0.10 -2.38 5.22
C ALA A 150 -0.04 -0.89 4.79
N LEU A 151 -1.03 -0.08 5.19
CA LEU A 151 -1.05 1.36 4.93
C LEU A 151 0.00 2.13 5.73
N GLN A 152 0.25 1.75 6.99
CA GLN A 152 1.35 2.30 7.80
C GLN A 152 2.70 2.02 7.12
N GLN A 153 2.92 0.79 6.65
CA GLN A 153 4.11 0.42 5.89
C GLN A 153 4.26 1.24 4.60
N LEU A 154 3.16 1.48 3.87
CA LEU A 154 3.17 2.37 2.69
C LEU A 154 3.53 3.80 3.05
N CYS A 155 3.06 4.32 4.18
CA CYS A 155 3.42 5.65 4.65
C CYS A 155 4.90 5.73 5.06
N CYS A 156 5.45 4.67 5.66
CA CYS A 156 6.89 4.60 5.95
C CYS A 156 7.74 4.58 4.69
N LEU A 157 7.32 3.81 3.69
CA LEU A 157 8.00 3.67 2.39
C LEU A 157 7.92 4.94 1.55
N HIS A 158 6.77 5.63 1.60
CA HIS A 158 6.47 6.84 0.82
C HIS A 158 5.96 7.97 1.73
N PRO A 159 6.83 8.53 2.59
CA PRO A 159 6.44 9.50 3.62
C PRO A 159 5.86 10.80 3.06
N TYR A 160 6.10 11.08 1.77
CA TYR A 160 5.66 12.28 1.06
C TYR A 160 4.47 12.06 0.13
N ASN A 161 3.88 10.86 0.10
CA ASN A 161 2.71 10.59 -0.72
C ASN A 161 1.41 10.88 0.05
N GLN A 162 0.73 11.98 -0.26
CA GLN A 162 -0.50 12.38 0.43
C GLN A 162 -1.63 11.34 0.39
N TRP A 163 -1.69 10.49 -0.64
CA TRP A 163 -2.80 9.58 -0.86
C TRP A 163 -2.76 8.39 0.09
N HIS A 164 -1.56 7.92 0.44
CA HIS A 164 -1.40 6.86 1.45
C HIS A 164 -1.80 7.34 2.84
N TRP A 165 -1.41 8.57 3.20
CA TRP A 165 -1.84 9.20 4.46
C TRP A 165 -3.37 9.38 4.53
N THR A 166 -3.99 9.80 3.44
CA THR A 166 -5.46 9.92 3.37
C THR A 166 -6.12 8.55 3.54
N SER A 167 -5.63 7.53 2.83
CA SER A 167 -6.15 6.16 2.93
C SER A 167 -5.97 5.55 4.34
N LEU A 168 -4.87 5.90 5.01
CA LEU A 168 -4.60 5.48 6.39
C LEU A 168 -5.54 6.17 7.39
N ALA A 169 -5.81 7.47 7.20
CA ALA A 169 -6.82 8.19 7.98
C ALA A 169 -8.21 7.54 7.86
N ASP A 170 -8.65 7.24 6.63
CA ASP A 170 -9.92 6.57 6.38
C ASP A 170 -9.99 5.20 7.08
N GLY A 171 -8.86 4.48 7.15
CA GLY A 171 -8.72 3.24 7.89
C GLY A 171 -8.99 3.42 9.39
N TYR A 172 -8.34 4.40 10.03
CA TYR A 172 -8.56 4.69 11.45
C TYR A 172 -9.98 5.18 11.75
N ILE A 173 -10.54 6.05 10.89
CA ILE A 173 -11.94 6.52 11.02
C ILE A 173 -12.91 5.33 10.95
N SER A 174 -12.72 4.42 9.99
CA SER A 174 -13.54 3.22 9.87
C SER A 174 -13.46 2.34 11.14
N GLN A 175 -12.29 2.26 11.79
CA GLN A 175 -12.15 1.54 13.06
C GLN A 175 -12.90 2.25 14.20
N LEU A 176 -12.80 3.58 14.29
CA LEU A 176 -13.53 4.38 15.29
C LEU A 176 -15.05 4.23 15.17
N GLU A 177 -15.57 4.22 13.95
CA GLU A 177 -16.99 4.00 13.67
C GLU A 177 -17.44 2.58 14.06
N SER A 178 -16.59 1.58 13.78
CA SER A 178 -16.85 0.20 14.20
C SER A 178 -16.89 0.05 15.72
N LEU A 179 -16.02 0.75 16.46
CA LEU A 179 -16.05 0.74 17.93
C LEU A 179 -17.28 1.45 18.49
N SER A 180 -17.69 2.56 17.86
CA SER A 180 -18.88 3.32 18.27
C SER A 180 -20.17 2.53 18.06
N SER A 181 -20.20 1.68 17.03
CA SER A 181 -21.31 0.77 16.73
C SER A 181 -21.41 -0.44 17.69
N GLN A 182 -20.37 -0.68 18.52
CA GLN A 182 -20.27 -1.84 19.41
C GLN A 182 -20.51 -1.52 20.91
N ALA A 183 -20.95 -0.30 21.26
CA ALA A 183 -21.28 0.06 22.65
C ALA A 183 -22.62 -0.59 23.13
N PRO A 184 -22.77 -0.90 24.43
CA PRO A 184 -23.14 -2.26 24.85
C PRO A 184 -24.62 -2.50 25.12
N GLY A 185 -25.14 -3.60 24.57
CA GLY A 185 -26.32 -4.31 25.05
C GLY A 185 -26.06 -5.81 25.03
N LEU A 186 -25.91 -6.39 26.22
CA LEU A 186 -25.84 -7.82 26.56
C LEU A 186 -24.45 -8.51 26.49
N SER A 187 -23.94 -8.68 27.70
CA SER A 187 -22.97 -9.66 28.17
C SER A 187 -23.10 -11.06 27.55
N PHE A 188 -21.98 -11.63 27.11
CA PHE A 188 -21.78 -13.07 27.07
C PHE A 188 -20.56 -13.44 27.93
N LEU A 189 -20.82 -14.32 28.90
CA LEU A 189 -19.85 -14.93 29.80
C LEU A 189 -18.85 -15.82 29.02
N PRO A 190 -17.60 -15.99 29.50
CA PRO A 190 -16.66 -16.92 28.92
C PRO A 190 -16.99 -18.35 29.36
N GLN A 191 -17.13 -19.27 28.41
CA GLN A 191 -17.21 -20.70 28.72
C GLN A 191 -15.86 -21.36 28.42
N GLU A 192 -15.26 -21.89 29.49
CA GLU A 192 -14.08 -22.74 29.47
C GLU A 192 -14.30 -24.07 28.73
N ASN A 193 -13.16 -24.64 28.34
CA ASN A 193 -12.88 -26.05 28.01
C ASN A 193 -13.01 -26.51 26.55
N THR A 194 -11.86 -26.72 25.93
CA THR A 194 -11.40 -28.08 25.54
C THR A 194 -9.90 -28.07 25.21
N LEU A 195 -9.11 -28.83 26.00
CA LEU A 195 -7.80 -29.33 25.61
C LEU A 195 -7.97 -30.45 24.57
N ASP A 196 -7.14 -30.50 23.52
CA ASP A 196 -6.09 -31.53 23.43
C ASP A 196 -5.14 -31.37 22.21
N MET A 197 -3.94 -31.91 22.43
CA MET A 197 -2.66 -31.86 21.71
C MET A 197 -2.65 -32.06 20.18
N ILE A 198 -1.63 -31.48 19.51
CA ILE A 198 -0.59 -32.18 18.71
C ILE A 198 0.52 -31.18 18.28
N GLY A 199 1.79 -31.60 18.46
CA GLY A 199 2.85 -31.40 17.45
C GLY A 199 3.70 -30.13 17.50
N GLN A 200 4.92 -30.25 18.03
CA GLN A 200 6.00 -29.27 17.89
C GLN A 200 6.41 -29.09 16.42
N GLN A 201 6.32 -27.87 15.90
CA GLN A 201 7.16 -27.39 14.81
C GLN A 201 7.35 -25.88 14.98
N GLN A 202 8.62 -25.44 15.08
CA GLN A 202 9.00 -24.03 15.13
C GLN A 202 8.61 -23.36 13.81
N VAL A 203 7.44 -22.76 13.77
CA VAL A 203 7.05 -21.78 12.76
C VAL A 203 7.70 -20.46 13.17
N ILE A 204 8.61 -19.97 12.33
CA ILE A 204 9.14 -18.61 12.41
C ILE A 204 7.93 -17.66 12.37
N GLN A 205 7.67 -16.97 13.50
CA GLN A 205 6.60 -15.97 13.62
C GLN A 205 6.82 -14.84 12.60
N LEU A 206 6.02 -14.83 11.54
CA LEU A 206 5.96 -13.75 10.54
C LEU A 206 4.62 -13.00 10.55
N TYR A 207 3.82 -13.16 11.61
CA TYR A 207 2.60 -12.41 11.80
C TYR A 207 2.78 -11.43 12.97
N PRO A 208 2.46 -10.15 12.82
CA PRO A 208 2.22 -9.30 13.97
C PRO A 208 1.12 -9.94 14.80
N THR A 209 1.38 -10.09 16.09
CA THR A 209 0.41 -10.40 17.13
C THR A 209 -0.87 -9.59 16.87
N ALA A 210 -2.04 -10.23 16.98
CA ALA A 210 -3.33 -9.55 16.86
C ALA A 210 -3.29 -8.22 17.62
N PRO A 211 -3.73 -7.09 17.03
CA PRO A 211 -3.56 -5.80 17.67
C PRO A 211 -4.27 -5.85 19.02
N GLU A 212 -3.50 -5.60 20.09
CA GLU A 212 -4.07 -5.18 21.36
C GLU A 212 -5.11 -4.11 21.04
N ARG A 213 -6.36 -4.26 21.52
CA ARG A 213 -7.44 -3.35 21.16
C ARG A 213 -6.99 -1.92 21.45
N GLU A 214 -6.65 -1.18 20.39
CA GLU A 214 -6.21 0.20 20.51
C GLU A 214 -7.35 1.01 21.12
N ASP A 215 -7.00 1.86 22.07
CA ASP A 215 -7.96 2.73 22.71
C ASP A 215 -8.56 3.73 21.70
N ARG A 216 -9.82 4.13 21.94
CA ARG A 216 -10.56 5.03 21.06
C ARG A 216 -9.83 6.37 20.88
N ASP A 217 -9.24 6.90 21.95
CA ASP A 217 -8.53 8.17 21.91
C ASP A 217 -7.22 8.06 21.10
N SER A 218 -6.55 6.91 21.17
CA SER A 218 -5.39 6.60 20.33
C SER A 218 -5.76 6.60 18.84
N LEU A 219 -6.81 5.87 18.47
CA LEU A 219 -7.29 5.78 17.09
C LEU A 219 -7.74 7.16 16.56
N TRP A 220 -8.41 7.96 17.39
CA TRP A 220 -8.82 9.32 17.04
C TRP A 220 -7.61 10.22 16.77
N LEU A 221 -6.58 10.16 17.63
CA LEU A 221 -5.38 10.94 17.43
C LEU A 221 -4.59 10.46 16.21
N LYS A 222 -4.52 9.14 15.95
CA LYS A 222 -3.91 8.58 14.74
C LYS A 222 -4.63 9.04 13.47
N ALA A 223 -5.96 9.11 13.47
CA ALA A 223 -6.75 9.65 12.37
C ALA A 223 -6.42 11.14 12.13
N CYS A 224 -6.45 11.97 13.19
CA CYS A 224 -6.10 13.39 13.12
C CYS A 224 -4.68 13.61 12.58
N MET A 225 -3.72 12.85 13.08
CA MET A 225 -2.32 12.85 12.61
C MET A 225 -2.23 12.60 11.10
N CYS A 226 -2.89 11.56 10.61
CA CYS A 226 -2.84 11.20 9.19
C CYS A 226 -3.49 12.27 8.29
N LEU A 227 -4.64 12.81 8.71
CA LEU A 227 -5.31 13.90 7.98
C LEU A 227 -4.47 15.17 7.93
N LEU A 228 -3.87 15.56 9.05
CA LEU A 228 -3.01 16.75 9.12
C LEU A 228 -1.74 16.58 8.28
N ARG A 229 -1.16 15.38 8.28
CA ARG A 229 -0.03 15.05 7.41
C ARG A 229 -0.41 15.13 5.93
N ALA A 230 -1.54 14.54 5.53
CA ALA A 230 -2.04 14.63 4.16
C ALA A 230 -2.30 16.09 3.73
N ARG A 231 -2.92 16.88 4.63
CA ARG A 231 -3.18 18.31 4.44
C ARG A 231 -1.90 19.10 4.17
N LEU A 232 -0.86 18.89 4.97
CA LEU A 232 0.43 19.56 4.81
C LEU A 232 1.06 19.25 3.46
N LEU A 233 1.10 17.97 3.07
CA LEU A 233 1.65 17.53 1.79
C LEU A 233 0.89 18.13 0.59
N LEU A 234 -0.45 18.09 0.63
CA LEU A 234 -1.29 18.70 -0.40
C LEU A 234 -1.02 20.20 -0.56
N ARG A 235 -0.82 20.92 0.56
CA ARG A 235 -0.53 22.36 0.54
C ARG A 235 0.87 22.67 -0.01
N ILE A 236 1.88 21.88 0.34
CA ILE A 236 3.25 22.05 -0.16
C ILE A 236 3.31 21.87 -1.68
N LEU A 237 2.64 20.85 -2.21
CA LEU A 237 2.66 20.52 -3.64
C LEU A 237 1.77 21.43 -4.48
N ARG A 238 0.87 22.21 -3.87
CA ARG A 238 -0.15 23.00 -4.58
C ARG A 238 0.42 23.88 -5.67
N ASN A 239 1.50 24.60 -5.39
CA ASN A 239 2.11 25.56 -6.33
C ASN A 239 2.78 24.88 -7.54
N GLN A 240 3.07 23.58 -7.45
CA GLN A 240 3.70 22.78 -8.50
C GLN A 240 2.67 22.09 -9.40
N GLN A 241 1.39 22.11 -9.03
CA GLN A 241 0.32 21.39 -9.72
C GLN A 241 -0.49 22.32 -10.64
N SER A 242 -1.02 21.75 -11.72
CA SER A 242 -1.92 22.46 -12.64
C SER A 242 -3.03 21.54 -13.17
N SER A 243 -4.06 22.14 -13.78
CA SER A 243 -5.12 21.43 -14.49
C SER A 243 -5.83 20.37 -13.62
N PHE A 244 -6.01 19.15 -14.15
CA PHE A 244 -6.68 18.04 -13.50
C PHE A 244 -6.01 17.58 -12.20
N VAL A 245 -4.67 17.68 -12.11
CA VAL A 245 -3.95 17.30 -10.89
C VAL A 245 -4.28 18.26 -9.75
N LEU A 246 -4.25 19.57 -10.03
CA LEU A 246 -4.61 20.59 -9.04
C LEU A 246 -6.06 20.41 -8.58
N GLN A 247 -6.99 20.20 -9.52
CA GLN A 247 -8.40 19.97 -9.18
C GLN A 247 -8.58 18.72 -8.28
N SER A 248 -7.83 17.65 -8.55
CA SER A 248 -7.86 16.43 -7.72
C SER A 248 -7.34 16.71 -6.31
N SER A 249 -6.22 17.43 -6.20
CA SER A 249 -5.63 17.79 -4.91
C SER A 249 -6.49 18.78 -4.11
N GLU A 250 -7.18 19.72 -4.76
CA GLU A 250 -8.13 20.62 -4.08
C GLU A 250 -9.34 19.87 -3.54
N LYS A 251 -9.89 18.91 -4.30
CA LYS A 251 -10.96 18.02 -3.82
C LYS A 251 -10.50 17.17 -2.63
N ALA A 252 -9.28 16.65 -2.68
CA ALA A 252 -8.71 15.89 -1.58
C ALA A 252 -8.55 16.76 -0.33
N LEU A 253 -8.04 17.99 -0.49
CA LEU A 253 -7.89 18.94 0.61
C LEU A 253 -9.23 19.27 1.25
N GLN A 254 -10.28 19.50 0.46
CA GLN A 254 -11.63 19.75 0.97
C GLN A 254 -12.13 18.56 1.81
N ARG A 255 -12.01 17.33 1.32
CA ARG A 255 -12.40 16.12 2.07
C ARG A 255 -11.62 15.98 3.38
N THR A 256 -10.33 16.31 3.36
CA THR A 256 -9.50 16.30 4.57
C THR A 256 -9.99 17.31 5.60
N GLU A 257 -10.36 18.53 5.20
CA GLU A 257 -10.90 19.54 6.13
C GLU A 257 -12.28 19.14 6.65
N GLU A 258 -13.15 18.55 5.81
CA GLU A 258 -14.45 18.01 6.24
C GLU A 258 -14.29 16.88 7.28
N ALA A 259 -13.34 15.96 7.06
CA ALA A 259 -13.05 14.89 8.03
C ALA A 259 -12.47 15.44 9.34
N LEU A 260 -11.59 16.45 9.29
CA LEU A 260 -11.08 17.12 10.48
C LEU A 260 -12.19 17.85 11.25
N GLN A 261 -13.13 18.50 10.56
CA GLN A 261 -14.30 19.12 11.20
C GLN A 261 -15.17 18.07 11.89
N HIS A 262 -15.35 16.89 11.29
CA HIS A 262 -16.12 15.81 11.89
C HIS A 262 -15.44 15.23 13.16
N LEU A 263 -14.11 15.14 13.17
CA LEU A 263 -13.34 14.67 14.33
C LEU A 263 -13.22 15.71 15.45
N ASP A 264 -13.51 16.99 15.17
CA ASP A 264 -13.50 18.13 16.10
C ASP A 264 -12.26 18.22 17.03
N PRO A 265 -11.03 18.20 16.49
CA PRO A 265 -9.82 18.37 17.30
C PRO A 265 -9.70 19.79 17.83
N THR A 266 -9.28 19.90 19.10
CA THR A 266 -8.99 21.21 19.72
C THR A 266 -7.92 21.97 18.94
N GLU A 267 -7.93 23.30 19.03
CA GLU A 267 -6.90 24.14 18.41
C GLU A 267 -5.48 23.76 18.87
N ARG A 268 -5.33 23.39 20.15
CA ARG A 268 -4.08 22.85 20.70
C ARG A 268 -3.66 21.56 19.99
N THR A 269 -4.57 20.62 19.80
CA THR A 269 -4.30 19.36 19.08
C THR A 269 -3.87 19.64 17.64
N LEU A 270 -4.62 20.51 16.94
CA LEU A 270 -4.30 20.90 15.56
C LEU A 270 -2.90 21.51 15.46
N GLN A 271 -2.53 22.40 16.38
CA GLN A 271 -1.22 23.05 16.40
C GLN A 271 -0.09 22.05 16.64
N VAL A 272 -0.17 21.27 17.73
CA VAL A 272 0.88 20.32 18.12
C VAL A 272 1.09 19.24 17.06
N VAL A 273 0.00 18.66 16.55
CA VAL A 273 0.10 17.60 15.54
C VAL A 273 0.63 18.16 14.21
N THR A 274 0.24 19.38 13.83
CA THR A 274 0.78 20.04 12.62
C THR A 274 2.28 20.30 12.74
N GLU A 275 2.76 20.70 13.92
CA GLU A 275 4.19 20.93 14.18
C GLU A 275 4.99 19.62 14.05
N VAL A 276 4.58 18.57 14.79
CA VAL A 276 5.27 17.27 14.78
C VAL A 276 5.25 16.62 13.40
N MET A 277 4.11 16.66 12.71
CA MET A 277 3.95 16.08 11.37
C MET A 277 4.48 16.98 10.26
N GLY A 278 5.00 18.16 10.57
CA GLY A 278 5.58 19.10 9.58
C GLY A 278 7.10 19.15 9.59
N GLU A 279 7.76 18.66 10.64
CA GLU A 279 9.18 18.85 10.89
C GLU A 279 10.13 18.23 9.84
N ASP A 280 9.72 17.14 9.20
CA ASP A 280 10.43 16.45 8.12
C ASP A 280 9.98 16.92 6.72
N LEU A 281 9.01 17.83 6.62
CA LEU A 281 8.51 18.38 5.35
C LEU A 281 9.28 19.63 4.89
N VAL A 282 10.61 19.56 4.95
CA VAL A 282 11.50 20.62 4.48
C VAL A 282 12.04 20.24 3.10
N SER A 283 12.03 21.16 2.14
CA SER A 283 12.33 20.88 0.73
C SER A 283 13.69 20.21 0.51
N GLU A 284 14.71 20.59 1.29
CA GLU A 284 16.03 19.96 1.30
C GLU A 284 15.97 18.49 1.75
N LYS A 285 15.35 18.22 2.92
CA LYS A 285 15.18 16.86 3.45
C LYS A 285 14.38 15.96 2.50
N MET A 286 13.34 16.51 1.88
CA MET A 286 12.51 15.79 0.90
C MET A 286 13.30 15.40 -0.35
N ARG A 287 14.32 16.16 -0.76
CA ARG A 287 15.18 15.79 -1.91
C ARG A 287 16.26 14.79 -1.55
N GLU A 288 16.72 14.79 -0.29
CA GLU A 288 17.77 13.89 0.22
C GLU A 288 17.24 12.48 0.50
N GLU A 289 16.05 12.34 1.10
CA GLU A 289 15.43 11.03 1.39
C GLU A 289 15.04 10.24 0.12
N ASN A 290 14.97 10.90 -1.04
CA ASN A 290 14.67 10.26 -2.34
C ASN A 290 15.93 9.70 -3.05
N GLN A 291 17.12 9.80 -2.45
CA GLN A 291 18.36 9.28 -3.04
C GLN A 291 18.62 7.86 -2.54
N ASP A 292 18.41 6.89 -3.44
CA ASP A 292 18.40 5.44 -3.23
C ASP A 292 19.66 4.90 -2.50
N GLY A 293 19.45 4.00 -1.54
CA GLY A 293 20.54 3.27 -0.88
C GLY A 293 20.19 2.51 0.42
N GLU A 294 19.02 2.72 1.01
CA GLU A 294 18.62 1.96 2.21
C GLU A 294 18.18 0.53 1.86
N SER A 295 18.67 -0.46 2.62
CA SER A 295 18.21 -1.85 2.53
C SER A 295 16.70 -1.93 2.76
N LEU A 296 15.99 -2.78 1.99
CA LEU A 296 14.55 -2.99 2.11
C LEU A 296 14.12 -3.30 3.55
N ASP A 297 14.94 -4.08 4.26
CA ASP A 297 14.69 -4.44 5.65
C ASP A 297 14.69 -3.21 6.57
N ASN A 298 15.60 -2.25 6.34
CA ASN A 298 15.67 -1.01 7.12
C ASN A 298 14.48 -0.10 6.84
N ILE A 299 13.94 -0.11 5.61
CA ILE A 299 12.76 0.67 5.24
C ILE A 299 11.51 0.10 5.90
N ILE A 300 11.37 -1.23 5.97
CA ILE A 300 10.27 -1.91 6.67
C ILE A 300 10.42 -1.75 8.20
N LEU A 301 11.65 -1.78 8.73
CA LEU A 301 11.96 -1.67 10.17
C LEU A 301 11.85 -0.25 10.74
N LYS A 302 11.76 0.80 9.91
CA LYS A 302 11.31 2.13 10.35
C LYS A 302 9.83 2.05 10.70
N ASN A 303 9.56 1.58 11.92
CA ASN A 303 8.22 1.45 12.45
C ASN A 303 7.53 2.83 12.41
N PHE A 304 6.35 2.88 11.78
CA PHE A 304 5.44 4.03 11.79
C PHE A 304 5.34 4.65 13.18
N GLU A 305 5.34 3.78 14.19
CA GLU A 305 5.28 4.14 15.59
C GLU A 305 6.50 5.00 16.02
N ASN A 306 7.71 4.58 15.68
CA ASN A 306 8.93 5.29 16.07
C ASN A 306 9.10 6.62 15.33
N ARG A 307 8.71 6.67 14.05
CA ARG A 307 8.94 7.84 13.20
C ARG A 307 7.97 8.98 13.52
N TRP A 308 6.71 8.67 13.82
CA TRP A 308 5.67 9.68 14.01
C TRP A 308 4.90 9.52 15.32
N TRP A 309 4.36 8.35 15.61
CA TRP A 309 3.44 8.18 16.74
C TRP A 309 4.07 8.45 18.11
N ASN A 310 5.22 7.85 18.40
CA ASN A 310 5.91 7.96 19.68
C ASN A 310 6.31 9.41 19.98
N ARG A 311 6.57 10.21 18.93
CA ARG A 311 6.84 11.64 19.05
C ARG A 311 5.60 12.39 19.49
N LEU A 312 4.43 12.05 18.96
CA LEU A 312 3.15 12.62 19.40
C LEU A 312 2.81 12.20 20.84
N LEU A 313 3.05 10.96 21.23
CA LEU A 313 2.81 10.51 22.61
C LEU A 313 3.61 11.34 23.64
N GLN A 314 4.84 11.72 23.30
CA GLN A 314 5.69 12.55 24.16
C GLN A 314 5.15 13.98 24.39
N THR A 315 4.22 14.45 23.55
CA THR A 315 3.60 15.77 23.70
C THR A 315 2.51 15.81 24.78
N GLY A 316 2.08 14.65 25.30
CA GLY A 316 1.06 14.56 26.34
C GLY A 316 -0.38 14.82 25.86
N LEU A 317 -0.64 14.77 24.56
CA LEU A 317 -1.98 15.00 24.00
C LEU A 317 -3.04 13.98 24.44
N LEU A 318 -2.63 12.76 24.82
CA LEU A 318 -3.51 11.72 25.39
C LEU A 318 -3.48 11.69 26.93
N GLY A 319 -2.81 12.67 27.57
CA GLY A 319 -2.80 12.80 29.02
C GLY A 319 -4.11 13.38 29.57
N PRO A 320 -4.33 13.35 30.90
CA PRO A 320 -5.57 13.80 31.54
C PRO A 320 -5.95 15.28 31.26
N ASP A 321 -5.01 16.09 30.77
CA ASP A 321 -5.19 17.50 30.39
C ASP A 321 -5.37 17.73 28.87
N GLY A 322 -5.36 16.65 28.07
CA GLY A 322 -5.45 16.68 26.60
C GLY A 322 -6.78 16.08 26.13
N GLY A 323 -7.79 16.94 25.96
CA GLY A 323 -8.97 16.64 25.15
C GLY A 323 -9.86 15.51 25.66
N LYS A 324 -10.63 15.76 26.73
CA LYS A 324 -11.84 14.97 26.98
C LYS A 324 -12.79 15.16 25.80
N LEU A 325 -13.18 14.06 25.16
CA LEU A 325 -14.41 13.99 24.38
C LEU A 325 -15.54 14.50 25.28
N THR A 326 -16.15 15.64 24.95
CA THR A 326 -17.31 16.14 25.70
C THR A 326 -18.50 15.26 25.40
N THR A 327 -18.71 14.21 26.19
CA THR A 327 -19.99 13.52 26.28
C THR A 327 -20.93 14.31 27.19
N ASP A 328 -22.17 14.48 26.72
CA ASP A 328 -23.37 15.00 27.39
C ASP A 328 -23.44 16.50 27.74
N LYS A 329 -23.98 17.27 26.79
CA LYS A 329 -24.93 18.35 27.13
C LYS A 329 -26.33 17.74 27.24
N THR A 330 -26.69 17.22 28.41
CA THR A 330 -28.10 17.19 28.82
C THR A 330 -28.47 18.59 29.28
N GLU A 331 -29.25 19.28 28.47
CA GLU A 331 -29.91 20.53 28.81
C GLU A 331 -30.83 20.30 30.03
N SER A 332 -30.42 20.78 31.21
CA SER A 332 -31.35 20.99 32.32
C SER A 332 -32.05 22.34 32.12
N VAL A 333 -33.18 22.31 31.40
CA VAL A 333 -34.15 23.41 31.40
C VAL A 333 -34.66 23.57 32.83
N SER A 334 -34.30 24.70 33.43
CA SER A 334 -34.90 25.20 34.68
C SER A 334 -35.91 26.25 34.25
N GLU A 335 -37.21 25.96 34.36
CA GLU A 335 -38.25 26.98 34.29
C GLU A 335 -38.51 27.58 35.70
N PRO A 336 -38.96 28.85 35.76
CA PRO A 336 -38.96 29.68 36.97
C PRO A 336 -40.02 29.34 38.03
#